data_AF-A0A2N1M5N2-F1
#
_entry.id   AF-A0A2N1M5N2-F1
#
_cell.length_a   1.000
_cell.length_b   1.000
_cell.length_c   1.000
_cell.angle_alpha   90.00
_cell.angle_beta   90.00
_cell.angle_gamma   90.00
#
_symmetry.space_group_name_H-M   'P 1'
#
loop_
_entity.id
_entity.type
_entity.pdbx_description
1 polymer ?
#
loop_
_entity_poly.entity_id
_entity_poly.type
_entity_poly.pdbx_seq_one_letter_code
_entity_poly.pdbx_strand_id
1 'polypeptide(L)'
;GGRTPRIFKIMIKRVVVINMEEINRFLNGRGSISSNILTGIMVLNILIHNKPSKEHIKVGRVFYTNQGSRSLSGGVEAWQGYFQSIRPTPRKLMINVDLHATAFYESDSLVQLVVKILNKRSVDDLRRIHDRDRTKLEKCLKNLKIFVTHRGE
;
A
#
# COMPACT_ATOMS: atom_id res chain seq x y z
N GLY A 1 -7.46 -27.55 9.25
CA GLY A 1 -7.58 -28.38 8.02
C GLY A 1 -6.72 -27.75 6.95
N GLY A 2 -5.43 -28.03 6.99
CA GLY A 2 -4.41 -27.20 6.36
C GLY A 2 -4.50 -27.22 4.83
N ARG A 3 -4.62 -26.04 4.22
CA ARG A 3 -4.43 -25.89 2.78
C ARG A 3 -3.03 -26.38 2.43
N THR A 4 -2.92 -27.35 1.53
CA THR A 4 -1.65 -27.75 0.95
C THR A 4 -0.91 -26.53 0.39
N PRO A 5 0.41 -26.40 0.63
CA PRO A 5 1.20 -25.28 0.14
C PRO A 5 1.01 -25.12 -1.37
N ARG A 6 0.77 -23.88 -1.82
CA ARG A 6 0.68 -23.58 -3.25
C ARG A 6 2.06 -23.74 -3.86
N ILE A 7 2.19 -24.65 -4.82
CA ILE A 7 3.42 -24.86 -5.59
C ILE A 7 3.43 -23.87 -6.76
N PHE A 8 4.48 -23.08 -6.89
CA PHE A 8 4.67 -22.14 -7.99
C PHE A 8 5.89 -22.51 -8.81
N LYS A 9 5.77 -22.52 -10.14
CA LYS A 9 6.90 -22.67 -11.07
C LYS A 9 7.35 -21.28 -11.52
N ILE A 10 8.60 -20.93 -11.23
CA ILE A 10 9.17 -19.61 -11.52
C ILE A 10 10.29 -19.76 -12.55
N MET A 11 10.30 -18.90 -13.57
CA MET A 11 11.39 -18.78 -14.55
C MET A 11 12.02 -17.40 -14.42
N ILE A 12 13.34 -17.35 -14.24
CA ILE A 12 14.11 -16.11 -14.18
C ILE A 12 15.00 -16.07 -15.42
N LYS A 13 14.85 -15.02 -16.23
CA LYS A 13 15.65 -14.81 -17.45
C LYS A 13 16.25 -13.42 -17.45
N ARG A 14 17.53 -13.30 -17.79
CA ARG A 14 18.18 -12.01 -18.00
C ARG A 14 17.60 -11.33 -19.24
N VAL A 15 17.15 -10.08 -19.10
CA VAL A 15 16.55 -9.31 -20.20
C VAL A 15 17.48 -8.21 -20.69
N VAL A 16 18.10 -7.46 -19.78
CA VAL A 16 18.93 -6.30 -20.13
C VAL A 16 20.03 -6.07 -19.07
N VAL A 17 21.10 -5.39 -19.46
CA VAL A 17 22.12 -4.83 -18.56
C VAL A 17 21.97 -3.33 -18.55
N ILE A 18 21.92 -2.73 -17.36
CA ILE A 18 21.77 -1.29 -17.22
C ILE A 18 23.16 -0.67 -17.20
N ASN A 19 23.42 0.23 -18.16
CA ASN A 19 24.66 0.98 -18.23
C ASN A 19 24.57 2.24 -17.35
N MET A 20 25.15 2.19 -16.15
CA MET A 20 25.14 3.31 -15.21
C MET A 20 25.98 4.51 -15.68
N GLU A 21 26.98 4.28 -16.53
CA GLU A 21 27.81 5.36 -17.09
C GLU A 21 26.99 6.27 -18.02
N GLU A 22 26.06 5.70 -18.78
CA GLU A 22 25.15 6.49 -19.61
C GLU A 22 24.23 7.39 -18.77
N ILE A 23 23.78 6.90 -17.61
CA ILE A 23 23.01 7.70 -16.65
C ILE A 23 23.86 8.87 -16.14
N ASN A 24 25.12 8.60 -15.76
CA ASN A 24 26.03 9.66 -15.30
C ASN A 24 26.29 10.71 -16.39
N ARG A 25 26.48 10.30 -17.64
CA ARG A 25 26.65 11.25 -18.76
C ARG A 25 25.40 12.10 -18.95
N PHE A 26 24.21 11.49 -18.96
CA PHE A 26 22.94 12.21 -19.06
C PHE A 26 22.76 13.24 -17.94
N LEU A 27 23.06 12.88 -16.69
CA LEU A 27 22.98 13.81 -15.56
C LEU A 27 23.94 14.99 -15.75
N ASN A 28 25.11 14.77 -16.35
CA ASN A 28 26.07 15.82 -16.67
C ASN A 28 25.76 16.62 -17.95
N GLY A 29 24.55 16.48 -18.50
CA GLY A 29 24.14 17.16 -19.74
C GLY A 29 24.81 16.61 -21.00
N ARG A 30 25.43 15.43 -20.92
CA ARG A 30 26.10 14.75 -22.02
C ARG A 30 25.24 13.58 -22.50
N GLY A 31 24.46 13.81 -23.55
CA GLY A 31 23.57 12.81 -24.14
C GLY A 31 22.10 13.11 -23.93
N SER A 32 21.25 12.45 -24.72
CA SER A 32 19.80 12.57 -24.67
C SER A 32 19.18 11.45 -23.82
N ILE A 33 17.90 11.61 -23.49
CA ILE A 33 17.14 10.58 -22.79
C ILE A 33 17.08 9.29 -23.64
N SER A 34 17.31 8.15 -22.99
CA SER A 34 17.32 6.82 -23.62
C SER A 34 16.54 5.80 -22.81
N SER A 35 16.23 4.65 -23.42
CA SER A 35 15.57 3.53 -22.74
C SER A 35 16.40 2.96 -21.59
N ASN A 36 17.73 2.93 -21.73
CA ASN A 36 18.64 2.51 -20.67
C ASN A 36 18.56 3.46 -19.46
N ILE A 37 18.52 4.78 -19.69
CA ILE A 37 18.38 5.77 -18.62
C ILE A 37 17.03 5.59 -17.90
N LEU A 38 15.92 5.52 -18.64
CA LEU A 38 14.59 5.31 -18.05
C LEU A 38 14.50 4.01 -17.24
N THR A 39 15.04 2.92 -17.78
CA THR A 39 15.09 1.61 -17.10
C THR A 39 15.98 1.67 -15.85
N GLY A 40 17.10 2.37 -15.91
CA GLY A 40 17.99 2.61 -14.77
C GLY A 40 17.29 3.36 -13.65
N ILE A 41 16.63 4.48 -13.96
CA ILE A 41 15.85 5.24 -12.97
C ILE A 41 14.73 4.37 -12.37
N MET A 42 14.05 3.55 -13.18
CA MET A 42 13.04 2.62 -12.69
C MET A 42 13.64 1.58 -11.72
N VAL A 43 14.79 0.98 -12.03
CA VAL A 43 15.46 0.03 -11.14
C VAL A 43 15.90 0.70 -9.85
N LEU A 44 16.44 1.92 -9.91
CA LEU A 44 16.79 2.67 -8.70
C LEU A 44 15.56 2.95 -7.82
N ASN A 45 14.41 3.27 -8.42
CA ASN A 45 13.14 3.38 -7.69
C ASN A 45 12.75 2.04 -7.02
N ILE A 46 12.89 0.91 -7.72
CA ILE A 46 12.62 -0.43 -7.14
C ILE A 46 13.55 -0.70 -5.95
N LEU A 47 14.83 -0.33 -6.05
CA LEU A 47 15.81 -0.53 -4.99
C LEU A 47 15.44 0.25 -3.72
N ILE A 48 15.18 1.56 -3.82
CA ILE A 48 14.80 2.36 -2.64
C ILE A 48 13.43 1.95 -2.06
N HIS A 49 12.58 1.33 -2.87
CA HIS A 49 11.29 0.80 -2.43
C HIS A 49 11.41 -0.58 -1.77
N ASN A 50 12.52 -1.31 -1.91
CA ASN A 50 12.61 -2.70 -1.49
C ASN A 50 12.34 -2.89 0.01
N LYS A 51 13.04 -2.14 0.86
CA LYS A 51 12.90 -2.24 2.32
C LYS A 51 11.53 -1.71 2.78
N PRO A 52 11.09 -0.49 2.39
CA PRO A 52 9.77 0.00 2.79
C PRO A 52 8.60 -0.88 2.35
N SER A 53 8.70 -1.55 1.19
CA SER A 53 7.64 -2.47 0.73
C SER A 53 7.51 -3.73 1.59
N LYS A 54 8.53 -4.09 2.38
CA LYS A 54 8.51 -5.23 3.30
C LYS A 54 8.01 -4.83 4.69
N GLU A 55 8.25 -3.59 5.08
CA GLU A 55 7.97 -3.09 6.44
C GLU A 55 6.64 -2.32 6.53
N HIS A 56 6.13 -1.79 5.41
CA HIS A 56 4.98 -0.90 5.38
C HIS A 56 3.96 -1.33 4.33
N ILE A 57 2.72 -0.85 4.48
CA ILE A 57 1.69 -1.04 3.46
C ILE A 57 1.99 -0.12 2.28
N LYS A 58 2.28 -0.72 1.12
CA LYS A 58 2.55 0.01 -0.12
C LYS A 58 1.29 0.20 -0.94
N VAL A 59 0.99 1.45 -1.31
CA VAL A 59 -0.01 1.80 -2.32
C VAL A 59 0.65 2.67 -3.38
N GLY A 60 0.82 2.13 -4.59
CA GLY A 60 1.58 2.80 -5.64
C GLY A 60 3.03 3.06 -5.22
N ARG A 61 3.40 4.33 -5.04
CA ARG A 61 4.73 4.78 -4.57
C ARG A 61 4.73 5.36 -3.16
N VAL A 62 3.62 5.19 -2.43
CA VAL A 62 3.44 5.67 -1.06
C VAL A 62 3.49 4.49 -0.11
N PHE A 63 4.11 4.70 1.06
CA PHE A 63 4.30 3.70 2.10
C PHE A 63 3.64 4.20 3.38
N TYR A 64 2.71 3.42 3.94
CA TYR A 64 1.90 3.81 5.09
C TYR A 64 2.21 2.96 6.32
N THR A 65 2.12 3.60 7.49
CA THR A 65 2.26 2.99 8.81
C THR A 65 1.05 3.30 9.68
N ASN A 66 0.65 2.34 10.52
CA ASN A 66 -0.36 2.55 11.55
C ASN A 66 0.23 3.17 12.83
N GLN A 67 1.55 3.33 12.91
CA GLN A 67 2.18 3.97 14.05
C GLN A 67 1.71 5.42 14.15
N GLY A 68 1.11 5.77 15.29
CA GLY A 68 0.52 7.09 15.49
C GLY A 68 -0.78 7.32 14.73
N SER A 69 -1.48 6.25 14.31
CA SER A 69 -2.79 6.37 13.67
C SER A 69 -3.79 7.08 14.60
N ARG A 70 -4.82 7.65 13.96
CA ARG A 70 -5.89 8.37 14.64
C ARG A 70 -7.24 7.86 14.15
N SER A 71 -8.05 7.32 15.04
CA SER A 71 -9.42 6.93 14.74
C SER A 71 -10.22 8.10 14.17
N LEU A 72 -10.99 7.80 13.13
CA LEU A 72 -11.98 8.68 12.51
C LEU A 72 -13.37 8.05 12.67
N SER A 73 -14.41 8.76 12.24
CA SER A 73 -15.77 8.21 12.26
C SER A 73 -15.96 7.09 11.22
N GLY A 74 -16.87 6.16 11.50
CA GLY A 74 -17.21 5.09 10.55
C GLY A 74 -16.25 3.90 10.54
N GLY A 75 -15.37 3.78 11.55
CA GLY A 75 -14.50 2.62 11.70
C GLY A 75 -13.29 2.62 10.76
N VAL A 76 -12.84 3.80 10.40
CA VAL A 76 -11.59 4.04 9.68
C VAL A 76 -10.66 4.86 10.55
N GLU A 77 -9.37 4.77 10.31
CA GLU A 77 -8.33 5.52 10.98
C GLU A 77 -7.40 6.18 9.96
N ALA A 78 -6.91 7.36 10.28
CA ALA A 78 -5.92 8.06 9.47
C ALA A 78 -4.54 7.44 9.72
N TRP A 79 -3.92 6.93 8.67
CA TRP A 79 -2.52 6.49 8.68
C TRP A 79 -1.66 7.53 8.00
N GLN A 80 -0.49 7.77 8.57
CA GLN A 80 0.55 8.57 7.94
C GLN A 80 1.37 7.68 6.99
N GLY A 81 1.92 8.32 5.97
CA GLY A 81 2.82 7.68 5.05
C GLY A 81 3.67 8.69 4.33
N TYR A 82 4.50 8.22 3.42
CA TYR A 82 5.33 9.08 2.59
C TYR A 82 5.42 8.55 1.17
N PHE A 83 5.37 9.48 0.22
CA PHE A 83 5.73 9.22 -1.16
C PHE A 83 7.25 9.26 -1.27
N GLN A 84 7.83 8.38 -2.09
CA GLN A 84 9.24 8.50 -2.46
C GLN A 84 9.50 8.13 -3.91
N SER A 85 10.36 8.90 -4.59
CA SER A 85 10.82 8.57 -5.95
C SER A 85 12.22 9.10 -6.24
N ILE A 86 13.00 8.36 -7.03
CA ILE A 86 14.23 8.86 -7.63
C ILE A 86 13.88 9.74 -8.83
N ARG A 87 14.48 10.94 -8.88
CA ARG A 87 14.35 11.90 -9.97
C ARG A 87 15.74 12.29 -10.52
N PRO A 88 15.94 12.28 -11.84
CA PRO A 88 17.13 12.87 -12.43
C PRO A 88 17.05 14.40 -12.34
N THR A 89 18.16 15.01 -11.91
CA THR A 89 18.36 16.45 -11.90
C THR A 89 19.73 16.75 -12.54
N PRO A 90 20.02 18.00 -12.95
CA PRO A 90 21.35 18.33 -13.42
C PRO A 90 22.42 17.92 -12.40
N ARG A 91 23.41 17.16 -12.88
CA ARG A 91 24.61 16.64 -12.19
C ARG A 91 24.37 15.56 -11.13
N LYS A 92 23.14 15.31 -10.69
CA LYS A 92 22.88 14.32 -9.63
C LYS A 92 21.47 13.72 -9.69
N LEU A 93 21.32 12.57 -9.05
CA LEU A 93 20.01 12.01 -8.72
C LEU A 93 19.54 12.60 -7.40
N MET A 94 18.24 12.83 -7.28
CA MET A 94 17.60 13.24 -6.03
C MET A 94 16.49 12.27 -5.66
N ILE A 95 16.31 12.09 -4.34
CA ILE A 95 15.14 11.41 -3.81
C ILE A 95 14.11 12.48 -3.47
N ASN A 96 12.98 12.47 -4.18
CA ASN A 96 11.82 13.27 -3.83
C ASN A 96 11.05 12.53 -2.74
N VAL A 97 10.78 13.19 -1.60
CA VAL A 97 10.03 12.64 -0.47
C VAL A 97 8.96 13.63 -0.07
N ASP A 98 7.70 13.18 -0.03
CA ASP A 98 6.56 14.00 0.38
C ASP A 98 5.73 13.28 1.45
N LEU A 99 5.22 14.03 2.43
CA LEU A 99 4.36 13.50 3.47
C LEU A 99 2.96 13.23 2.91
N HIS A 100 2.38 12.09 3.29
CA HIS A 100 1.02 11.70 2.93
C HIS A 100 0.25 11.25 4.17
N ALA A 101 -1.08 11.36 4.10
CA ALA A 101 -1.98 10.72 5.03
C ALA A 101 -3.21 10.20 4.26
N THR A 102 -3.72 9.03 4.65
CA THR A 102 -4.95 8.49 4.06
C THR A 102 -5.68 7.60 5.06
N ALA A 103 -6.95 7.32 4.79
CA ALA A 103 -7.79 6.49 5.65
C ALA A 103 -7.62 5.00 5.34
N PHE A 104 -7.44 4.20 6.40
CA PHE A 104 -7.49 2.75 6.37
C PHE A 104 -8.61 2.27 7.29
N TYR A 105 -9.15 1.08 7.06
CA TYR A 105 -10.07 0.46 8.02
C TYR A 105 -9.33 0.14 9.32
N GLU A 106 -10.00 0.38 10.45
CA GLU A 106 -9.45 0.04 11.75
C GLU A 106 -9.22 -1.47 11.88
N SER A 107 -8.12 -1.83 12.53
CA SER A 107 -7.79 -3.21 12.87
C SER A 107 -8.61 -3.70 14.06
N ASP A 108 -9.88 -4.04 13.80
CA ASP A 108 -10.82 -4.54 14.81
C ASP A 108 -11.67 -5.68 14.24
N SER A 109 -12.41 -6.36 15.11
CA SER A 109 -13.40 -7.37 14.68
C SER A 109 -14.43 -6.74 13.75
N LEU A 110 -14.90 -7.53 12.77
CA LEU A 110 -15.94 -7.08 11.83
C LEU A 110 -17.18 -6.56 12.58
N VAL A 111 -17.53 -7.17 13.71
CA VAL A 111 -18.69 -6.78 14.52
C VAL A 111 -18.50 -5.36 15.09
N GLN A 112 -17.34 -5.04 15.66
CA GLN A 112 -17.04 -3.69 16.14
C GLN A 112 -16.96 -2.67 15.00
N LEU A 113 -16.42 -3.07 13.85
CA LEU A 113 -16.43 -2.23 12.65
C LEU A 113 -17.87 -1.88 12.22
N VAL A 114 -18.80 -2.84 12.27
CA VAL A 114 -20.23 -2.61 11.98
C VAL A 114 -20.88 -1.64 12.96
N VAL A 115 -20.59 -1.74 14.26
CA VAL A 115 -21.04 -0.77 15.28
C VAL A 115 -20.61 0.65 14.88
N LYS A 116 -19.33 0.81 14.51
CA LYS A 116 -18.75 2.10 14.10
C LYS A 116 -19.33 2.61 12.78
N ILE A 117 -19.51 1.77 11.76
CA ILE A 117 -20.11 2.13 10.46
C ILE A 117 -21.57 2.60 10.64
N LEU A 118 -22.34 1.91 11.48
CA LEU A 118 -23.75 2.23 11.75
C LEU A 118 -23.93 3.32 12.81
N ASN A 119 -22.84 3.86 13.36
CA ASN A 119 -22.85 4.86 14.43
C ASN A 119 -23.71 4.41 15.64
N LYS A 120 -23.58 3.13 16.01
CA LYS A 120 -24.22 2.54 17.19
C LYS A 120 -23.28 2.64 18.39
N ARG A 121 -23.82 2.47 19.60
CA ARG A 121 -23.03 2.57 20.84
C ARG A 121 -22.40 1.24 21.22
N SER A 122 -23.08 0.14 20.91
CA SER A 122 -22.64 -1.20 21.31
C SER A 122 -23.06 -2.27 20.31
N VAL A 123 -22.52 -3.48 20.50
CA VAL A 123 -22.91 -4.67 19.74
C VAL A 123 -24.38 -5.04 19.99
N ASP A 124 -24.93 -4.76 21.17
CA ASP A 124 -26.33 -5.07 21.50
C ASP A 124 -27.31 -4.27 20.63
N ASP A 125 -26.94 -3.06 20.20
CA ASP A 125 -27.72 -2.25 19.28
C ASP A 125 -27.86 -2.90 17.89
N LEU A 126 -26.97 -3.85 17.55
CA LEU A 126 -27.02 -4.61 16.29
C LEU A 126 -28.10 -5.69 16.28
N ARG A 127 -28.82 -5.92 17.39
CA ARG A 127 -30.01 -6.79 17.39
C ARG A 127 -31.16 -6.19 16.57
N ARG A 128 -31.12 -4.89 16.28
CA ARG A 128 -32.15 -4.16 15.51
C ARG A 128 -31.52 -3.41 14.32
N ILE A 129 -31.30 -4.14 13.23
CA ILE A 129 -30.77 -3.59 11.96
C ILE A 129 -31.92 -3.38 10.98
N HIS A 130 -32.07 -2.14 10.50
CA HIS A 130 -33.11 -1.78 9.52
C HIS A 130 -32.60 -1.96 8.09
N ASP A 131 -33.49 -1.97 7.09
CA ASP A 131 -33.08 -2.14 5.69
C ASP A 131 -32.11 -1.04 5.18
N ARG A 132 -32.23 0.17 5.73
CA ARG A 132 -31.27 1.26 5.48
C ARG A 132 -29.86 0.92 5.98
N ASP A 133 -29.76 0.32 7.16
CA ASP A 133 -28.50 -0.13 7.75
C ASP A 133 -27.88 -1.24 6.88
N ARG A 134 -28.70 -2.20 6.42
CA ARG A 134 -28.27 -3.27 5.51
C ARG A 134 -27.69 -2.73 4.21
N THR A 135 -28.37 -1.77 3.58
CA THR A 135 -27.91 -1.14 2.34
C THR A 135 -26.58 -0.40 2.54
N LYS A 136 -26.41 0.26 3.68
CA LYS A 136 -25.15 0.94 4.04
C LYS A 136 -24.01 -0.06 4.25
N LEU A 137 -24.27 -1.14 5.00
CA LEU A 137 -23.29 -2.19 5.23
C LEU A 137 -22.88 -2.89 3.94
N GLU A 138 -23.83 -3.20 3.06
CA GLU A 138 -23.53 -3.81 1.78
C GLU A 138 -22.56 -2.94 0.97
N LYS A 139 -22.79 -1.62 0.92
CA LYS A 139 -21.89 -0.68 0.23
C LYS A 139 -20.50 -0.61 0.87
N CYS A 140 -20.42 -0.51 2.20
CA CYS A 140 -19.15 -0.34 2.90
C CYS A 140 -18.31 -1.62 2.94
N LEU A 141 -18.95 -2.79 3.10
CA LEU A 141 -18.25 -4.06 3.28
C LEU A 141 -17.94 -4.77 1.96
N LYS A 142 -18.53 -4.32 0.84
CA LYS A 142 -18.27 -4.90 -0.48
C LYS A 142 -16.78 -4.89 -0.79
N ASN A 143 -16.25 -6.05 -1.18
CA ASN A 143 -14.86 -6.29 -1.52
C ASN A 143 -13.84 -6.14 -0.37
N LEU A 144 -14.29 -6.00 0.88
CA LEU A 144 -13.38 -6.07 2.01
C LEU A 144 -12.90 -7.51 2.21
N LYS A 145 -11.60 -7.65 2.46
CA LYS A 145 -11.01 -8.94 2.84
C LYS A 145 -11.22 -9.14 4.34
N ILE A 146 -11.91 -10.23 4.69
CA ILE A 146 -12.25 -10.57 6.07
C ILE A 146 -11.68 -11.95 6.35
N PHE A 147 -11.09 -12.12 7.54
CA PHE A 147 -10.56 -13.40 7.99
C PHE A 147 -11.48 -13.97 9.07
N VAL A 148 -11.68 -15.30 9.05
CA VAL A 148 -12.48 -16.00 10.06
C VAL A 148 -11.58 -16.42 11.22
N THR A 149 -12.04 -16.19 12.45
CA THR A 149 -11.28 -16.51 13.67
C THR A 149 -11.78 -17.77 14.40
N HIS A 150 -12.91 -18.35 13.98
CA HIS A 150 -13.54 -19.49 14.65
C HIS A 150 -13.00 -20.86 14.22
N ARG A 151 -12.24 -20.92 13.13
CA ARG A 151 -11.55 -22.14 12.69
C ARG A 151 -10.09 -21.94 13.04
N GLY A 152 -9.58 -22.66 14.02
CA GLY A 152 -8.13 -22.75 14.23
C GLY A 152 -7.42 -23.14 12.93
N GLU A 153 -6.15 -22.78 12.80
CA GLU A 153 -5.36 -22.97 11.56
C GLU A 153 -5.47 -24.40 10.96
#